data_AF-W4GHG6-F1
#
_entry.id   AF-W4GHG6-F1
#
_cell.length_a   1.000
_cell.length_b   1.000
_cell.length_c   1.000
_cell.angle_alpha   90.00
_cell.angle_beta   90.00
_cell.angle_gamma   90.00
#
_symmetry.space_group_name_H-M   'P 1'
#
loop_
_entity.id
_entity.type
_entity.pdbx_description
1 polymer ?
#
loop_
_entity_poly.entity_id
_entity_poly.type
_entity_poly.pdbx_seq_one_letter_code
_entity_poly.pdbx_strand_id
1 'polypeptide(L)'
;MHPYPTNVRCVEPRPVDAPRSSSTHLRSDERQALYETLLGVSSQGVLPRGSIVRVSAQFGCHALTVSRIWSRGLQSVQEGCMCADVASRIRGNSGPKRKRTNEEIEAAIHQVPQASRQTLRSMAFKSKQYTQVDDYETHERSGEFEGAIKLCQALSYSK
;
A
#
# COMPACT_ATOMS: atom_id res chain seq x y z
N MET A 1 -22.21 -45.28 -19.67
CA MET A 1 -21.55 -43.99 -19.99
C MET A 1 -22.36 -42.89 -19.34
N HIS A 2 -21.88 -42.35 -18.22
CA HIS A 2 -22.51 -41.22 -17.55
C HIS A 2 -21.83 -39.94 -18.05
N PRO A 3 -22.57 -38.97 -18.63
CA PRO A 3 -21.97 -37.71 -19.05
C PRO A 3 -21.58 -36.90 -17.80
N TYR A 4 -20.33 -36.46 -17.75
CA TYR A 4 -19.83 -35.59 -16.69
C TYR A 4 -20.60 -34.26 -16.69
N PRO A 5 -21.02 -33.74 -15.52
CA PRO A 5 -21.66 -32.44 -15.45
C PRO A 5 -20.65 -31.33 -15.75
N THR A 6 -20.88 -30.64 -16.87
CA THR A 6 -20.25 -29.37 -17.23
C THR A 6 -20.74 -28.29 -16.27
N ASN A 7 -20.07 -28.14 -15.13
CA ASN A 7 -20.24 -26.95 -14.30
C ASN A 7 -18.86 -26.39 -13.96
N VAL A 8 -18.15 -26.00 -15.02
CA VAL A 8 -17.06 -25.02 -14.88
C VAL A 8 -17.76 -23.70 -14.64
N ARG A 9 -17.83 -23.27 -13.37
CA ARG A 9 -18.16 -21.89 -13.04
C ARG A 9 -17.15 -21.02 -13.78
N CYS A 10 -17.56 -20.40 -14.88
CA CYS A 10 -16.82 -19.30 -15.47
C CYS A 10 -16.74 -18.20 -14.41
N VAL A 11 -15.62 -18.12 -13.71
CA VAL A 11 -15.29 -16.94 -12.89
C VAL A 11 -15.07 -15.82 -13.90
N GLU A 12 -16.09 -14.99 -14.05
CA GLU A 12 -16.05 -13.85 -14.95
C GLU A 12 -14.89 -12.92 -14.53
N PRO A 13 -13.90 -12.68 -15.41
CA PRO A 13 -12.81 -11.77 -15.08
C PRO A 13 -13.39 -10.37 -14.88
N ARG A 14 -12.94 -9.70 -13.82
CA ARG A 14 -13.45 -8.37 -13.47
C ARG A 14 -13.40 -7.41 -14.67
N PRO A 15 -14.42 -6.55 -14.84
CA PRO A 15 -14.39 -5.49 -15.84
C PRO A 15 -13.17 -4.60 -15.63
N VAL A 16 -12.49 -4.31 -16.74
CA VAL A 16 -11.15 -3.70 -16.82
C VAL A 16 -11.06 -2.27 -16.26
N ASP A 17 -12.20 -1.66 -15.93
CA ASP A 17 -12.32 -0.24 -15.59
C ASP A 17 -12.65 0.05 -14.11
N ALA A 18 -12.61 -0.95 -13.23
CA ALA A 18 -12.83 -0.71 -11.80
C ALA A 18 -11.63 0.07 -11.19
N PRO A 19 -11.87 1.15 -10.41
CA PRO A 19 -10.80 1.96 -9.85
C PRO A 19 -9.91 1.10 -8.94
N ARG A 20 -8.62 1.05 -9.27
CA ARG A 20 -7.62 0.36 -8.45
C ARG A 20 -7.44 1.15 -7.15
N SER A 21 -8.10 0.70 -6.10
CA SER A 21 -7.82 1.17 -4.75
C SER A 21 -6.34 0.93 -4.46
N SER A 22 -5.63 2.01 -4.10
CA SER A 22 -4.17 2.08 -4.00
C SER A 22 -3.55 1.21 -2.89
N SER A 23 -4.35 0.41 -2.17
CA SER A 23 -3.88 -0.54 -1.17
C SER A 23 -4.97 -1.58 -0.84
N THR A 24 -5.53 -2.28 -1.83
CA THR A 24 -6.44 -3.41 -1.54
C THR A 24 -5.70 -4.73 -1.56
N HIS A 25 -5.61 -5.36 -0.39
CA HIS A 25 -5.30 -6.78 -0.29
C HIS A 25 -6.26 -7.59 -1.17
N LEU A 26 -5.73 -8.57 -1.90
CA LEU A 26 -6.57 -9.50 -2.67
C LEU A 26 -7.59 -10.17 -1.75
N ARG A 27 -8.85 -10.17 -2.18
CA ARG A 27 -9.95 -10.86 -1.47
C ARG A 27 -9.72 -12.38 -1.50
N SER A 28 -10.35 -13.12 -0.58
CA SER A 28 -10.09 -14.55 -0.45
C SER A 28 -10.46 -15.34 -1.72
N ASP A 29 -11.55 -14.97 -2.38
CA ASP A 29 -12.00 -15.52 -3.66
C ASP A 29 -11.04 -15.20 -4.80
N GLU A 30 -10.52 -13.97 -4.86
CA GLU A 30 -9.51 -13.59 -5.85
C GLU A 30 -8.20 -14.37 -5.68
N ARG A 31 -7.80 -14.62 -4.43
CA ARG A 31 -6.61 -15.43 -4.11
C ARG A 31 -6.79 -16.89 -4.55
N GLN A 32 -7.99 -17.43 -4.38
CA GLN A 32 -8.35 -18.77 -4.81
C GLN A 32 -8.33 -18.88 -6.34
N ALA A 33 -9.01 -17.97 -7.04
CA ALA A 33 -9.01 -17.92 -8.50
C ALA A 33 -7.58 -17.77 -9.07
N LEU A 34 -6.75 -16.94 -8.42
CA LEU A 34 -5.35 -16.78 -8.79
C LEU A 34 -4.57 -18.10 -8.66
N TYR A 35 -4.75 -18.84 -7.57
CA TYR A 35 -4.11 -20.14 -7.41
C TYR A 35 -4.58 -21.16 -8.46
N GLU A 36 -5.88 -21.21 -8.75
CA GLU A 36 -6.46 -22.08 -9.78
C GLU A 36 -5.94 -21.76 -11.18
N THR A 37 -5.79 -20.48 -11.53
CA THR A 37 -5.17 -20.09 -12.82
C THR A 37 -3.72 -20.55 -12.93
N LEU A 38 -2.94 -20.47 -11.84
CA LEU A 38 -1.58 -21.01 -11.83
C LEU A 38 -1.56 -22.53 -11.96
N LEU A 39 -2.51 -23.22 -11.32
CA LEU A 39 -2.63 -24.67 -11.39
C LEU A 39 -2.90 -25.14 -12.82
N GLY A 40 -3.73 -24.41 -13.58
CA GLY A 40 -4.00 -24.72 -14.99
C GLY A 40 -2.81 -24.51 -15.93
N VAL A 41 -1.83 -23.68 -15.55
CA VAL A 41 -0.59 -23.43 -16.34
C VAL A 41 0.57 -24.30 -15.85
N SER A 42 0.48 -24.82 -14.64
CA SER A 42 1.53 -25.63 -14.00
C SER A 42 1.59 -27.04 -14.59
N SER A 43 2.80 -27.56 -14.76
CA SER A 43 3.05 -28.95 -15.12
C SER A 43 3.85 -29.61 -14.00
N GLN A 44 3.29 -30.66 -13.38
CA GLN A 44 3.95 -31.39 -12.28
C GLN A 44 4.38 -30.49 -11.10
N GLY A 45 3.60 -29.44 -10.80
CA GLY A 45 3.91 -28.50 -9.72
C GLY A 45 4.96 -27.45 -10.08
N VAL A 46 5.44 -27.42 -11.32
CA VAL A 46 6.42 -26.43 -11.82
C VAL A 46 5.73 -25.43 -12.72
N LEU A 47 5.96 -24.14 -12.45
CA LEU A 47 5.45 -23.04 -13.27
C LEU A 47 6.43 -22.71 -14.40
N PRO A 48 5.94 -22.54 -15.65
CA PRO A 48 6.75 -22.00 -16.74
C PRO A 48 7.30 -20.61 -16.42
N ARG A 49 8.44 -20.26 -17.01
CA ARG A 49 9.07 -18.94 -16.81
C ARG A 49 8.11 -17.82 -17.20
N GLY A 50 8.03 -16.79 -16.36
CA GLY A 50 7.18 -15.62 -16.59
C GLY A 50 5.70 -15.80 -16.24
N SER A 51 5.25 -17.01 -15.87
CA SER A 51 3.84 -17.25 -15.50
C SER A 51 3.38 -16.38 -14.33
N ILE A 52 4.25 -16.21 -13.32
CA ILE A 52 3.99 -15.34 -12.17
C ILE A 52 3.74 -13.89 -12.61
N VAL A 53 4.57 -13.36 -13.52
CA VAL A 53 4.44 -11.98 -14.01
C VAL A 53 3.15 -11.81 -14.81
N ARG A 54 2.84 -12.78 -15.69
CA ARG A 54 1.61 -12.78 -16.50
C ARG A 54 0.36 -12.78 -15.63
N VAL A 55 0.28 -13.70 -14.66
CA VAL A 55 -0.84 -13.78 -13.71
C VAL A 55 -0.91 -12.53 -12.85
N SER A 56 0.22 -11.96 -12.42
CA SER A 56 0.23 -10.73 -11.64
C SER A 56 -0.39 -9.54 -12.39
N ALA A 57 -0.14 -9.45 -13.71
CA ALA A 57 -0.74 -8.43 -14.56
C ALA A 57 -2.26 -8.63 -14.71
N GLN A 58 -2.71 -9.89 -14.88
CA GLN A 58 -4.13 -10.23 -15.01
C GLN A 58 -4.93 -9.86 -13.75
N PHE A 59 -4.38 -10.10 -12.56
CA PHE A 59 -5.03 -9.79 -11.28
C PHE A 59 -4.72 -8.39 -10.76
N GLY A 60 -3.89 -7.61 -11.45
CA GLY A 60 -3.51 -6.25 -11.04
C GLY A 60 -2.75 -6.20 -9.72
N CYS A 61 -1.97 -7.23 -9.39
CA CYS A 61 -1.24 -7.34 -8.12
C CYS A 61 0.27 -7.48 -8.32
N HIS A 62 1.05 -7.33 -7.25
CA HIS A 62 2.50 -7.48 -7.33
C HIS A 62 2.92 -8.94 -7.52
N ALA A 63 3.95 -9.21 -8.35
CA ALA A 63 4.46 -10.56 -8.62
C ALA A 63 4.84 -11.35 -7.36
N LEU A 64 5.39 -10.68 -6.34
CA LEU A 64 5.70 -11.32 -5.05
C LEU A 64 4.45 -11.84 -4.33
N THR A 65 3.30 -11.20 -4.49
CA THR A 65 2.03 -11.67 -3.91
C THR A 65 1.61 -12.98 -4.55
N VAL A 66 1.70 -13.06 -5.88
CA VAL A 66 1.42 -14.27 -6.67
C VAL A 66 2.36 -15.40 -6.25
N SER A 67 3.67 -15.14 -6.17
CA SER A 67 4.66 -16.12 -5.72
C SER A 67 4.35 -16.65 -4.32
N ARG A 68 3.99 -15.77 -3.38
CA ARG A 68 3.62 -16.19 -2.01
C ARG A 68 2.36 -17.04 -1.97
N ILE A 69 1.36 -16.74 -2.80
CA ILE A 69 0.14 -17.55 -2.90
C ILE A 69 0.47 -18.95 -3.43
N TRP A 70 1.28 -19.02 -4.49
CA TRP A 70 1.70 -20.29 -5.08
C TRP A 70 2.43 -21.19 -4.09
N SER A 71 3.50 -20.68 -3.46
CA SER A 71 4.27 -21.43 -2.48
C SER A 71 3.41 -21.86 -1.28
N ARG A 72 2.46 -21.02 -0.85
CA ARG A 72 1.56 -21.36 0.26
C ARG A 72 0.61 -22.50 -0.11
N GLY A 73 -0.02 -22.45 -1.28
CA GLY A 73 -0.91 -23.51 -1.72
C GLY A 73 -0.18 -24.85 -1.84
N LEU A 74 1.05 -24.85 -2.38
CA LEU A 74 1.90 -26.05 -2.42
C LEU A 74 2.25 -26.55 -1.01
N GLN A 75 2.65 -25.66 -0.11
CA GLN A 75 2.98 -26.02 1.26
C GLN A 75 1.79 -26.64 2.00
N SER A 76 0.59 -26.06 1.86
CA SER A 76 -0.63 -26.56 2.49
C SER A 76 -0.98 -27.97 2.00
N VAL A 77 -0.84 -28.24 0.70
CA VAL A 77 -1.05 -29.58 0.14
C VAL A 77 0.00 -30.56 0.67
N GLN A 78 1.27 -30.13 0.76
CA GLN A 78 2.36 -30.95 1.31
C GLN A 78 2.14 -31.27 2.79
N GLU A 79 1.55 -30.36 3.56
CA GLU A 79 1.17 -30.55 4.96
C GLU A 79 -0.05 -31.47 5.14
N GLY A 80 -0.67 -31.95 4.05
CA GLY A 80 -1.75 -32.92 4.07
C GLY A 80 -3.15 -32.31 4.07
N CYS A 81 -3.29 -31.01 3.80
CA CYS A 81 -4.61 -30.40 3.61
C CYS A 81 -5.26 -30.95 2.33
N MET A 82 -6.54 -31.34 2.42
CA MET A 82 -7.33 -31.84 1.27
C MET A 82 -7.51 -30.78 0.17
N CYS A 83 -7.47 -29.50 0.54
CA CYS A 83 -7.50 -28.36 -0.37
C CYS A 83 -6.35 -27.41 -0.03
N ALA A 84 -5.84 -26.72 -1.06
CA ALA A 84 -4.77 -25.74 -0.88
C ALA A 84 -5.29 -24.52 -0.10
N ASP A 85 -4.78 -24.29 1.11
CA ASP A 85 -5.05 -23.06 1.85
C ASP A 85 -4.24 -21.89 1.28
N VAL A 86 -4.93 -20.97 0.61
CA VAL A 86 -4.36 -19.74 0.06
C VAL A 86 -4.83 -18.49 0.78
N ALA A 87 -5.57 -18.62 1.87
CA ALA A 87 -6.15 -17.48 2.60
C ALA A 87 -5.06 -16.52 3.09
N SER A 88 -5.39 -15.23 3.23
CA SER A 88 -4.46 -14.26 3.80
C SER A 88 -4.17 -14.58 5.27
N ARG A 89 -2.92 -14.38 5.72
CA ARG A 89 -2.54 -14.54 7.14
C ARG A 89 -2.66 -13.24 7.93
N ILE A 90 -3.12 -12.17 7.29
CA ILE A 90 -3.42 -10.92 7.98
C ILE A 90 -4.57 -11.23 8.93
N ARG A 91 -4.28 -11.21 10.23
CA ARG A 91 -5.26 -11.51 11.27
C ARG A 91 -6.29 -10.37 11.31
N GLY A 92 -7.52 -10.66 11.70
CA GLY A 92 -8.45 -9.60 12.12
C GLY A 92 -7.78 -8.72 13.18
N ASN A 93 -8.12 -7.43 13.21
CA ASN A 93 -7.51 -6.45 14.13
C ASN A 93 -5.99 -6.25 13.96
N SER A 94 -5.45 -6.44 12.74
CA SER A 94 -4.03 -6.12 12.42
C SER A 94 -3.73 -4.63 12.29
N GLY A 95 -4.74 -3.76 12.41
CA GLY A 95 -4.58 -2.31 12.40
C GLY A 95 -4.04 -1.77 13.73
N PRO A 96 -3.68 -0.47 13.80
CA PRO A 96 -3.31 0.18 15.04
C PRO A 96 -4.38 0.00 16.11
N LYS A 97 -3.97 -0.28 17.35
CA LYS A 97 -4.90 -0.34 18.47
C LYS A 97 -5.57 1.02 18.67
N ARG A 98 -6.87 0.98 18.92
CA ARG A 98 -7.66 2.15 19.27
C ARG A 98 -7.11 2.80 20.54
N LYS A 99 -6.73 4.07 20.47
CA LYS A 99 -6.13 4.80 21.60
C LYS A 99 -7.14 5.35 22.61
N ARG A 100 -8.36 5.68 22.16
CA ARG A 100 -9.43 6.26 22.99
C ARG A 100 -10.78 5.67 22.67
N THR A 101 -11.64 5.46 23.67
CA THR A 101 -13.02 5.00 23.46
C THR A 101 -13.92 6.15 22.95
N ASN A 102 -15.17 5.87 22.56
CA ASN A 102 -16.04 6.93 22.03
C ASN A 102 -16.40 7.89 23.15
N GLU A 103 -16.67 7.33 24.32
CA GLU A 103 -17.03 8.02 25.55
C GLU A 103 -15.87 8.91 26.03
N GLU A 104 -14.62 8.42 25.95
CA GLU A 104 -13.45 9.23 26.29
C GLU A 104 -13.27 10.41 25.33
N ILE A 105 -13.50 10.20 24.03
CA ILE A 105 -13.43 11.25 23.02
C ILE A 105 -14.52 12.31 23.28
N GLU A 106 -15.76 11.88 23.53
CA GLU A 106 -16.87 12.77 23.83
C GLU A 106 -16.62 13.58 25.11
N ALA A 107 -16.16 12.93 26.19
CA ALA A 107 -15.80 13.60 27.43
C ALA A 107 -14.69 14.64 27.22
N ALA A 108 -13.64 14.29 26.47
CA ALA A 108 -12.54 15.21 26.17
C ALA A 108 -13.01 16.41 25.32
N ILE A 109 -13.91 16.20 24.35
CA ILE A 109 -14.52 17.28 23.58
C ILE A 109 -15.37 18.18 24.49
N HIS A 110 -16.15 17.59 25.40
CA HIS A 110 -17.06 18.30 26.27
C HIS A 110 -16.34 19.17 27.31
N GLN A 111 -15.18 18.73 27.81
CA GLN A 111 -14.33 19.50 28.73
C GLN A 111 -13.79 20.79 28.11
N VAL A 112 -13.61 20.83 26.79
CA VAL A 112 -13.15 22.03 26.10
C VAL A 112 -14.32 23.01 25.94
N PRO A 113 -14.19 24.29 26.32
CA PRO A 113 -15.22 25.31 26.06
C PRO A 113 -15.62 25.37 24.58
N GLN A 114 -16.91 25.55 24.28
CA GLN A 114 -17.41 25.50 22.90
C GLN A 114 -16.68 26.46 21.95
N ALA A 115 -16.31 27.66 22.43
CA ALA A 115 -15.61 28.68 21.63
C ALA A 115 -14.18 28.28 21.23
N SER A 116 -13.53 27.35 21.94
CA SER A 116 -12.17 26.89 21.64
C SER A 116 -12.11 25.54 20.91
N ARG A 117 -13.26 24.88 20.68
CA ARG A 117 -13.34 23.64 19.90
C ARG A 117 -13.06 23.93 18.42
N GLN A 118 -12.36 23.01 17.76
CA GLN A 118 -12.11 23.09 16.33
C GLN A 118 -12.96 22.06 15.56
N THR A 119 -13.39 22.44 14.36
CA THR A 119 -14.07 21.55 13.42
C THR A 119 -13.10 21.08 12.33
N LEU A 120 -13.37 19.92 11.72
CA LEU A 120 -12.59 19.43 10.56
C LEU A 120 -12.44 20.50 9.46
N ARG A 121 -13.48 21.29 9.19
CA ARG A 121 -13.45 22.38 8.20
C ARG A 121 -12.48 23.50 8.61
N SER A 122 -12.53 23.93 9.86
CA SER A 122 -11.62 24.97 10.37
C SER A 122 -10.15 24.51 10.39
N MET A 123 -9.91 23.24 10.76
CA MET A 123 -8.57 22.64 10.73
C MET A 123 -8.04 22.53 9.31
N ALA A 124 -8.85 22.07 8.36
CA ALA A 124 -8.47 21.95 6.95
C ALA A 124 -8.21 23.32 6.30
N PHE A 125 -8.96 24.35 6.68
CA PHE A 125 -8.71 25.72 6.23
C PHE A 125 -7.35 26.23 6.76
N LYS A 126 -7.10 26.09 8.06
CA LYS A 126 -5.84 26.50 8.69
C LYS A 126 -4.63 25.74 8.12
N SER A 127 -4.75 24.43 7.88
CA SER A 127 -3.66 23.63 7.31
C SER A 127 -3.30 24.03 5.88
N LYS A 128 -4.27 24.53 5.09
CA LYS A 128 -4.03 25.05 3.73
C LYS A 128 -3.40 26.44 3.71
N GLN A 129 -3.59 27.24 4.75
CA GLN A 129 -2.98 28.56 4.82
C GLN A 129 -1.49 28.48 5.16
N TYR A 130 -1.06 27.44 5.88
CA TYR A 130 0.36 27.23 6.22
C TYR A 130 1.21 26.83 5.01
N THR A 131 0.64 26.15 4.01
CA THR A 131 1.36 25.74 2.78
C THR A 131 1.68 26.89 1.83
N GLN A 132 1.36 28.15 2.17
CA GLN A 132 1.65 29.33 1.33
C GLN A 132 2.72 30.26 1.92
N VAL A 133 3.18 30.03 3.15
CA VAL A 133 4.08 30.95 3.88
C VAL A 133 5.51 30.44 4.10
N ASP A 134 5.84 29.20 3.76
CA ASP A 134 7.20 28.64 3.99
C ASP A 134 8.13 28.68 2.76
N ASP A 135 7.76 29.38 1.68
CA ASP A 135 8.57 29.50 0.45
C ASP A 135 9.09 30.94 0.19
N TYR A 136 9.57 31.69 1.20
CA TYR A 136 10.44 32.87 0.98
C TYR A 136 11.03 33.44 2.28
N GLU A 137 12.02 32.78 2.89
CA GLU A 137 12.99 33.52 3.70
C GLU A 137 14.41 32.99 3.46
N THR A 138 14.84 33.12 2.21
CA THR A 138 16.24 32.96 1.79
C THR A 138 16.73 34.20 1.04
N HIS A 139 16.55 35.39 1.63
CA HIS A 139 17.20 36.66 1.25
C HIS A 139 17.20 37.48 2.56
N GLU A 140 18.28 37.97 3.18
CA GLU A 140 19.61 38.33 2.73
C GLU A 140 20.60 38.07 3.88
N ARG A 141 21.64 37.27 3.64
CA ARG A 141 22.91 37.38 4.38
C ARG A 141 24.07 37.24 3.41
N SER A 142 23.96 37.91 2.27
CA SER A 142 24.94 37.95 1.18
C SER A 142 25.69 39.29 1.15
N GLY A 143 26.08 39.81 2.32
CA GLY A 143 26.82 41.07 2.44
C GLY A 143 28.19 40.97 3.14
N GLU A 144 28.44 39.93 3.94
CA GLU A 144 29.67 39.86 4.75
C GLU A 144 30.72 38.86 4.23
N PHE A 145 30.38 37.97 3.29
CA PHE A 145 31.32 36.94 2.82
C PHE A 145 32.16 37.34 1.59
N GLU A 146 31.78 38.38 0.83
CA GLU A 146 32.63 38.87 -0.28
C GLU A 146 33.87 39.65 0.19
N GLY A 147 33.82 40.26 1.39
CA GLY A 147 34.97 40.95 1.97
C GLY A 147 36.11 40.00 2.37
N ALA A 148 35.76 38.81 2.86
CA ALA A 148 36.74 37.81 3.30
C ALA A 148 37.48 37.13 2.13
N ILE A 149 36.79 36.86 1.01
CA ILE A 149 37.41 36.21 -0.15
C ILE A 149 38.41 37.16 -0.86
N LYS A 150 38.08 38.45 -0.97
CA LYS A 150 38.99 39.45 -1.57
C LYS A 150 40.27 39.65 -0.74
N LEU A 151 40.18 39.57 0.59
CA LEU A 151 41.34 39.73 1.48
C LEU A 151 42.26 38.50 1.45
N CYS A 152 41.71 37.29 1.28
CA CYS A 152 42.51 36.07 1.07
C CYS A 152 43.23 36.03 -0.29
N GLN A 153 42.64 36.53 -1.37
CA GLN A 153 43.32 36.61 -2.68
C GLN A 153 44.43 37.66 -2.70
N ALA A 154 44.27 38.80 -2.02
CA ALA A 154 45.28 39.86 -1.99
C ALA A 154 46.56 39.47 -1.21
N LEU A 155 46.43 38.66 -0.16
CA LEU A 155 47.58 38.18 0.63
C LEU A 155 48.35 37.03 -0.04
N SER A 156 47.78 36.38 -1.05
CA SER A 156 48.45 35.29 -1.77
C SER A 156 49.28 35.75 -2.97
N TYR A 157 49.22 37.03 -3.36
CA TYR A 157 49.95 37.60 -4.51
C TYR A 157 51.10 38.56 -4.14
N SER A 158 51.46 38.65 -2.87
CA SER A 158 52.61 39.46 -2.41
C SER A 158 53.64 38.60 -1.66
N LYS A 159 54.29 37.69 -2.39
CA LYS A 159 55.68 37.26 -2.17
C LYS A 159 56.20 36.44 -3.35
#